data_AF-A0ABD0Q863-F1
#
_entry.id   AF-A0ABD0Q863-F1
#
_cell.length_a   1.000
_cell.length_b   1.000
_cell.length_c   1.000
_cell.angle_alpha   90.00
_cell.angle_beta   90.00
_cell.angle_gamma   90.00
#
_symmetry.space_group_name_H-M   'P 1'
#
loop_
_entity.id
_entity.type
_entity.pdbx_description
1 polymer ?
#
loop_
_entity_poly.entity_id
_entity_poly.type
_entity_poly.pdbx_seq_one_letter_code
_entity_poly.pdbx_strand_id
1 'polypeptide(L)'
;MKNKSWSDNARALPADEVVLSMASHSALAPMDCLRASEVCNQNSQCSSRFRIMRQTTMLANRECQAALEVLQDSPLYDCRCKRGMKRELQCLQSYWSIHMGLNE
;
A
#
# COMPACT_ATOMS: atom_id res chain seq x y z
N MET A 1 -3.11 -4.83 -21.34
CA MET A 1 -3.83 -3.59 -20.96
C MET A 1 -3.35 -3.20 -19.57
N LYS A 2 -2.41 -2.26 -19.49
CA LYS A 2 -1.79 -1.81 -18.23
C LYS A 2 -2.51 -0.54 -17.81
N ASN A 3 -3.20 -0.57 -16.68
CA ASN A 3 -4.03 0.55 -16.23
C ASN A 3 -3.11 1.67 -15.69
N LYS A 4 -2.54 2.46 -16.60
CA LYS A 4 -1.78 3.69 -16.35
C LYS A 4 -2.72 4.82 -15.92
N SER A 5 -3.25 4.79 -14.71
CA SER A 5 -4.09 5.90 -14.23
C SER A 5 -3.80 6.28 -12.79
N TRP A 6 -2.54 6.20 -12.38
CA TRP A 6 -2.02 6.79 -11.13
C TRP A 6 -0.86 7.73 -11.44
N SER A 7 -0.88 8.34 -12.61
CA SER A 7 0.07 9.33 -13.09
C SER A 7 -0.74 10.35 -13.88
N ASP A 8 -0.26 11.58 -13.94
CA ASP A 8 -0.84 12.71 -14.69
C ASP A 8 -1.78 13.62 -13.90
N ASN A 9 -1.16 14.41 -13.03
CA ASN A 9 -1.51 15.83 -12.93
C ASN A 9 -0.26 16.66 -12.58
N ALA A 10 0.68 16.73 -13.53
CA ALA A 10 1.85 17.61 -13.43
C ALA A 10 1.66 18.80 -14.38
N ARG A 11 1.15 19.92 -13.84
CA ARG A 11 1.14 21.21 -14.52
C ARG A 11 2.54 21.82 -14.32
N ALA A 12 3.22 22.17 -15.42
CA ALA A 12 4.57 22.71 -15.38
C ALA A 12 4.63 24.01 -14.54
N LEU A 13 5.43 23.99 -13.47
CA LEU A 13 5.73 25.13 -12.61
C LEU A 13 7.25 25.42 -12.66
N PRO A 14 7.67 26.69 -12.47
CA PRO A 14 9.03 27.16 -12.78
C PRO A 14 10.13 26.52 -11.90
N ALA A 15 11.36 26.57 -12.42
CA ALA A 15 12.52 25.76 -12.03
C ALA A 15 13.01 25.86 -10.56
N ASP A 16 12.52 26.81 -9.77
CA ASP A 16 12.84 26.94 -8.34
C ASP A 16 12.14 25.86 -7.46
N GLU A 17 11.07 25.23 -7.94
CA GLU A 17 10.35 24.13 -7.26
C GLU A 17 10.86 22.72 -7.64
N VAL A 18 11.93 22.61 -8.44
CA VAL A 18 12.43 21.29 -8.88
C VAL A 18 13.16 20.57 -7.73
N VAL A 19 13.70 21.31 -6.77
CA VAL A 19 14.43 20.72 -5.63
C VAL A 19 13.50 19.95 -4.68
N LEU A 20 12.19 20.26 -4.66
CA LEU A 20 11.23 19.54 -3.82
C LEU A 20 10.57 18.34 -4.54
N SER A 21 10.59 18.31 -5.87
CA SER A 21 9.88 17.28 -6.65
C SER A 21 10.70 15.99 -6.88
N MET A 22 12.03 16.07 -6.76
CA MET A 22 12.91 14.88 -6.79
C MET A 22 13.02 14.15 -5.43
N ALA A 23 12.24 14.54 -4.42
CA ALA A 23 12.06 13.76 -3.19
C ALA A 23 10.99 12.65 -3.33
N SER A 24 10.41 12.49 -4.52
CA SER A 24 9.22 11.65 -4.73
C SER A 24 9.49 10.14 -4.82
N HIS A 25 10.74 9.67 -4.60
CA HIS A 25 11.02 8.22 -4.58
C HIS A 25 11.95 7.73 -3.47
N SER A 26 12.43 8.58 -2.54
CA SER A 26 13.34 8.08 -1.48
C SER A 26 13.60 9.01 -0.28
N ALA A 27 12.65 9.86 0.12
CA ALA A 27 12.76 10.61 1.40
C ALA A 27 11.43 10.96 2.09
N LEU A 28 10.30 10.42 1.64
CA LEU A 28 9.00 10.62 2.29
C LEU A 28 8.81 9.56 3.36
N ALA A 29 8.43 9.98 4.56
CA ALA A 29 8.07 9.05 5.62
C ALA A 29 7.11 7.98 5.05
N PRO A 30 7.40 6.68 5.25
CA PRO A 30 6.58 5.60 4.70
C PRO A 30 5.10 5.83 5.02
N MET A 31 4.24 5.64 4.01
CA MET A 31 2.78 5.78 4.18
C MET A 31 2.32 4.81 5.27
N ASP A 32 1.51 5.29 6.21
CA ASP A 32 0.98 4.40 7.23
C ASP A 32 -0.05 3.43 6.64
N CYS A 33 -0.12 2.23 7.21
CA CYS A 33 -0.97 1.17 6.68
C CYS A 33 -2.48 1.48 6.78
N LEU A 34 -2.88 2.45 7.61
CA LEU A 34 -4.28 2.88 7.66
C LEU A 34 -4.60 3.70 6.40
N ARG A 35 -3.81 4.73 6.12
CA ARG A 35 -3.98 5.55 4.91
C ARG A 35 -3.77 4.74 3.64
N ALA A 36 -2.78 3.84 3.61
CA ALA A 36 -2.55 2.98 2.46
C ALA A 36 -3.75 2.05 2.19
N SER A 37 -4.40 1.55 3.25
CA SER A 37 -5.62 0.75 3.10
C SER A 37 -6.81 1.56 2.58
N GLU A 38 -6.95 2.83 2.98
CA GLU A 38 -7.99 3.73 2.48
C GLU A 38 -7.81 4.00 0.98
N VAL A 39 -6.57 4.24 0.53
CA VAL A 39 -6.26 4.39 -0.90
C VAL A 39 -6.54 3.09 -1.66
N CYS A 40 -6.13 1.93 -1.12
CA CYS A 40 -6.43 0.62 -1.72
C CYS A 40 -7.95 0.39 -1.85
N ASN A 41 -8.74 0.83 -0.88
CA ASN A 41 -10.20 0.71 -0.89
C ASN A 41 -10.87 1.53 -2.01
N GLN A 42 -10.22 2.56 -2.54
CA GLN A 42 -10.72 3.33 -3.69
C GLN A 42 -10.48 2.62 -5.02
N ASN A 43 -9.59 1.62 -5.07
CA ASN A 43 -9.33 0.80 -6.25
C ASN A 43 -10.04 -0.56 -6.12
N SER A 44 -10.96 -0.88 -7.03
CA SER A 44 -11.74 -2.13 -6.99
C SER A 44 -10.86 -3.38 -7.08
N GLN A 45 -9.78 -3.34 -7.87
CA GLN A 45 -8.84 -4.44 -8.00
C GLN A 45 -8.04 -4.64 -6.70
N CYS A 46 -7.48 -3.55 -6.15
CA CYS A 46 -6.73 -3.60 -4.89
C CYS A 46 -7.61 -4.06 -3.72
N SER A 47 -8.76 -3.41 -3.55
CA SER A 47 -9.70 -3.69 -2.45
C SER A 47 -10.21 -5.14 -2.47
N SER A 48 -10.49 -5.70 -3.64
CA SER A 48 -10.88 -7.11 -3.78
C SER A 48 -9.78 -8.05 -3.26
N ARG A 49 -8.52 -7.81 -3.67
CA ARG A 49 -7.38 -8.63 -3.22
C ARG A 49 -7.07 -8.45 -1.75
N PHE A 50 -7.15 -7.23 -1.25
CA PHE A 50 -6.95 -6.95 0.17
C PHE A 50 -8.01 -7.62 1.05
N ARG A 51 -9.27 -7.71 0.58
CA ARG A 51 -10.32 -8.46 1.28
C ARG A 51 -10.02 -9.95 1.38
N ILE A 52 -9.50 -10.56 0.30
CA ILE A 52 -9.08 -11.98 0.31
C ILE A 52 -8.01 -12.18 1.39
N MET A 53 -6.98 -11.33 1.39
CA MET A 53 -5.89 -11.38 2.37
C MET A 53 -6.36 -11.19 3.81
N ARG A 54 -7.42 -10.40 4.05
CA ARG A 54 -8.01 -10.22 5.39
C ARG A 54 -8.90 -11.38 5.84
N GLN A 55 -9.52 -12.08 4.90
CA GLN A 55 -10.48 -13.15 5.20
C GLN A 55 -9.83 -14.51 5.33
N THR A 56 -8.64 -14.68 4.78
CA THR A 56 -7.96 -15.98 4.68
C THR A 56 -6.57 -15.89 5.33
N THR A 57 -6.22 -16.88 6.15
CA THR A 57 -5.02 -16.86 7.00
C THR A 57 -3.93 -17.85 6.56
N MET A 58 -3.91 -18.27 5.29
CA MET A 58 -3.04 -19.36 4.85
C MET A 58 -2.33 -19.06 3.54
N LEU A 59 -0.99 -19.04 3.59
CA LEU A 59 -0.10 -19.00 2.42
C LEU A 59 -0.30 -20.16 1.43
N ALA A 60 -1.02 -21.22 1.85
CA ALA A 60 -1.37 -22.37 1.00
C ALA A 60 -2.59 -22.13 0.10
N ASN A 61 -3.28 -21.00 0.24
CA ASN A 61 -4.39 -20.64 -0.65
C ASN A 61 -3.85 -19.97 -1.93
N ARG A 62 -4.10 -20.58 -3.10
CA ARG A 62 -3.75 -20.01 -4.41
C ARG A 62 -4.37 -18.62 -4.61
N GLU A 63 -5.53 -18.35 -4.03
CA GLU A 63 -6.17 -17.04 -4.10
C GLU A 63 -5.42 -15.98 -3.28
N CYS A 64 -4.76 -16.35 -2.18
CA CYS A 64 -3.86 -15.45 -1.45
C CYS A 64 -2.62 -15.11 -2.27
N GLN A 65 -2.02 -16.10 -2.93
CA GLN A 65 -0.84 -15.89 -3.77
C GLN A 65 -1.16 -14.91 -4.92
N ALA A 66 -2.25 -15.16 -5.64
CA ALA A 66 -2.72 -14.27 -6.70
C ALA A 66 -3.17 -12.89 -6.19
N ALA A 67 -3.66 -12.80 -4.94
CA ALA A 67 -3.98 -11.52 -4.32
C ALA A 67 -2.72 -10.73 -3.97
N LEU A 68 -1.67 -11.40 -3.48
CA LEU A 68 -0.41 -10.77 -3.10
C LEU A 68 0.28 -10.11 -4.29
N GLU A 69 0.31 -10.77 -5.46
CA GLU A 69 0.92 -10.22 -6.68
C GLU A 69 0.34 -8.86 -7.06
N VAL A 70 -0.97 -8.68 -6.95
CA VAL A 70 -1.63 -7.39 -7.23
C VAL A 70 -1.34 -6.37 -6.13
N LEU A 71 -1.24 -6.80 -4.87
CA LEU A 71 -0.98 -5.91 -3.75
C LEU A 71 0.44 -5.37 -3.75
N GLN A 72 1.41 -6.11 -4.30
CA GLN A 72 2.80 -5.67 -4.49
C GLN A 72 2.91 -4.39 -5.33
N ASP A 73 2.01 -4.18 -6.29
CA ASP A 73 1.96 -2.97 -7.11
C ASP A 73 1.29 -1.77 -6.40
N SER A 74 0.83 -1.95 -5.16
CA SER A 74 0.08 -0.94 -4.40
C SER A 74 0.92 -0.34 -3.27
N PRO A 75 0.66 0.92 -2.86
CA PRO A 75 1.35 1.54 -1.72
C PRO A 75 1.04 0.84 -0.38
N LEU A 76 0.10 -0.10 -0.36
CA LEU A 76 -0.22 -0.91 0.80
C LEU A 76 0.91 -1.90 1.12
N TYR A 77 1.63 -2.42 0.13
CA TYR A 77 2.70 -3.40 0.34
C TYR A 77 3.91 -2.85 1.08
N ASP A 78 4.26 -1.58 0.85
CA ASP A 78 5.42 -0.92 1.50
C ASP A 78 5.02 -0.05 2.71
N CYS A 79 3.78 -0.21 3.20
CA CYS A 79 3.27 0.60 4.30
C CYS A 79 4.03 0.30 5.62
N ARG A 80 4.12 1.29 6.52
CA ARG A 80 4.73 1.08 7.84
C ARG A 80 3.93 1.67 8.98
N CYS A 81 3.94 0.99 10.12
CA CYS A 81 3.35 1.52 11.34
C CYS A 81 4.39 2.24 12.19
N LYS A 82 4.00 3.36 12.79
CA LYS A 82 4.84 4.12 13.73
C LYS A 82 4.43 3.78 15.16
N ARG A 83 5.42 3.49 16.01
CA ARG A 83 5.21 3.24 17.43
C ARG A 83 4.60 4.47 18.11
N GLY A 84 3.60 4.27 18.97
CA GLY A 84 2.93 5.33 19.70
C GLY A 84 1.86 6.09 18.91
N MET A 85 1.42 5.59 17.75
CA MET A 85 0.32 6.20 17.02
C MET A 85 -1.04 5.86 17.66
N LYS A 86 -2.02 6.78 17.63
CA LYS A 86 -3.34 6.61 18.26
C LYS A 86 -4.10 5.34 17.84
N ARG A 87 -3.81 4.83 16.63
CA ARG A 87 -4.44 3.62 16.05
C ARG A 87 -3.39 2.55 15.72
N GLU A 88 -2.35 2.41 16.54
CA GLU A 88 -1.20 1.52 16.30
C GLU A 88 -1.65 0.07 16.06
N LEU A 89 -2.53 -0.44 16.92
CA LEU A 89 -3.06 -1.80 16.77
C LEU A 89 -3.77 -2.02 15.43
N GLN A 90 -4.58 -1.05 14.98
CA GLN A 90 -5.28 -1.17 13.69
C GLN A 90 -4.32 -1.05 12.51
N CYS A 91 -3.27 -0.22 12.63
CA CYS A 91 -2.23 -0.15 11.62
C CYS A 91 -1.53 -1.52 11.49
N LEU A 92 -1.14 -2.12 12.63
CA LEU A 92 -0.50 -3.43 12.65
C LEU A 92 -1.41 -4.52 12.08
N GLN A 93 -2.72 -4.49 12.36
CA GLN A 93 -3.66 -5.43 11.75
C GLN A 93 -3.66 -5.35 10.21
N SER A 94 -3.67 -4.14 9.64
CA SER A 94 -3.57 -3.96 8.18
C SER A 94 -2.22 -4.43 7.63
N TYR A 95 -1.12 -4.11 8.32
CA TYR A 95 0.23 -4.54 7.95
C TYR A 95 0.34 -6.07 7.91
N TRP A 96 -0.06 -6.74 9.00
CA TRP A 96 0.02 -8.19 9.06
C TRP A 96 -0.94 -8.85 8.06
N SER A 97 -2.08 -8.24 7.72
CA SER A 97 -2.98 -8.82 6.71
C SER A 97 -2.30 -9.10 5.36
N ILE A 98 -1.27 -8.34 4.98
CA ILE A 98 -0.56 -8.52 3.69
C ILE A 98 0.83 -9.16 3.84
N HIS A 99 1.43 -9.12 5.03
CA HIS A 99 2.77 -9.67 5.32
C HIS A 99 2.73 -11.00 6.08
N MET A 100 1.56 -11.55 6.39
CA MET A 100 1.47 -12.77 7.19
C MET A 100 1.79 -14.03 6.39
N GLY A 101 2.72 -14.77 7.00
CA GLY A 101 3.55 -15.81 6.42
C GLY A 101 4.92 -15.95 7.10
N LEU A 102 5.35 -14.98 7.91
CA LEU A 102 6.63 -14.99 8.66
C LEU A 102 6.44 -15.11 10.18
N ASN A 103 5.39 -15.79 10.62
CA ASN A 103 5.17 -16.08 12.04
C ASN A 103 5.25 -17.60 12.26
N GLU A 104 6.47 -18.12 12.09
CA GLU A 104 6.98 -19.26 12.86
C GLU A 104 7.93 -18.72 13.92
#